data_AF-A0A8T7KKY7-F1
#
_entry.id   AF-A0A8T7KKY7-F1
#
_cell.length_a   1.000
_cell.length_b   1.000
_cell.length_c   1.000
_cell.angle_alpha   90.00
_cell.angle_beta   90.00
_cell.angle_gamma   90.00
#
_symmetry.space_group_name_H-M   'P 1'
#
loop_
_entity.id
_entity.type
_entity.pdbx_description
1 polymer ?
#
loop_
_entity_poly.entity_id
_entity_poly.type
_entity_poly.pdbx_seq_one_letter_code
_entity_poly.pdbx_strand_id
1 'polypeptide(L)'
;MQIEWLEMTRRHYQPGSPGRVRMVVLHATAGRAPGDLGWLRKGGDERRPVSVHYYIDKTGRIVQLVKEDDIAWHAGKSTWAVDGRVIQNCNTVSIGIELENLNSGRDPYPEAQYAAALALTRDLVRRHNVPRGQLVRHLDIAPGRKTDPAGFPWQRFVSEVYAGIPGASDDPQEHLRALMHDLAYRAAGGALPAAWPLFAAARAAGLGMPVAAISGRPLVPNAPAAQDDRDRAVRLRGQPPLLVEVYARDLLYAPVMGEDDASPAPAAARRLSDTPPGALRDELIRLMFRTADLVNGFQPGWAFHQYWLAHAAELGAPVGPNHRIVLAGRAYACQHFALDSLCSPVGDWRTIYRLGELSGVTAGLDLPGAIALRGALLDDLYRARTARRYDPAALLTRHAESRRLGAPLAPPEVAMIEGQPYLLTPYALDVLACRLPRLNWPLEQQLPAETTVSALSEALVTLGAPASLGPGALLGAPGTSTLLDLSLYAPARRIRASPGPDTLLICDAPGPAAADLRYEADAARWHYYVETGGMIYRLRDERYAAAAAPGADLAERAVVVAVEGGAASAGLMQRAALVWLVRTLSTGLRIAPQRVHAFSPAPVPLDRQEPALIAEGGDNDHG
;
A
#
# COMPACT_ATOMS: atom_id res chain seq x y z
N MET A 1 11.35 21.15 12.51
CA MET A 1 10.98 21.69 11.18
C MET A 1 11.47 23.13 11.11
N GLN A 2 12.30 23.47 10.13
CA GLN A 2 12.80 24.84 9.94
C GLN A 2 12.01 25.48 8.80
N ILE A 3 11.40 26.64 9.05
CA ILE A 3 10.65 27.41 8.05
C ILE A 3 11.42 28.72 7.81
N GLU A 4 11.79 28.96 6.56
CA GLU A 4 12.45 30.19 6.16
C GLU A 4 11.40 31.24 5.76
N TRP A 5 11.48 32.43 6.35
CA TRP A 5 10.64 33.55 5.92
C TRP A 5 11.28 34.26 4.72
N LEU A 6 10.58 34.28 3.58
CA LEU A 6 10.96 35.07 2.41
C LEU A 6 9.80 35.96 2.01
N GLU A 7 9.85 37.23 2.40
CA GLU A 7 8.78 38.17 2.09
C GLU A 7 8.55 38.29 0.58
N MET A 8 7.26 38.28 0.20
CA MET A 8 6.78 38.61 -1.13
C MET A 8 7.29 39.99 -1.57
N THR A 9 7.80 40.11 -2.79
CA THR A 9 8.28 41.42 -3.29
C THR A 9 7.13 42.34 -3.70
N ARG A 10 5.93 41.78 -3.94
CA ARG A 10 4.69 42.52 -4.21
C ARG A 10 3.62 42.06 -3.24
N ARG A 11 2.80 42.98 -2.73
CA ARG A 11 1.65 42.67 -1.86
C ARG A 11 0.48 42.09 -2.65
N HIS A 12 0.70 40.95 -3.30
CA HIS A 12 -0.34 40.17 -3.97
C HIS A 12 -0.98 39.18 -2.99
N TYR A 13 -1.44 39.72 -1.88
CA TYR A 13 -2.19 39.06 -0.81
C TYR A 13 -3.00 40.16 -0.13
N GLN A 14 -4.02 39.80 0.63
CA GLN A 14 -4.81 40.78 1.38
C GLN A 14 -4.72 40.48 2.88
N PRO A 15 -4.79 41.51 3.75
CA PRO A 15 -4.90 41.29 5.18
C PRO A 15 -6.09 40.39 5.49
N GLY A 16 -5.88 39.42 6.38
CA GLY A 16 -6.95 38.59 6.90
C GLY A 16 -7.16 38.80 8.40
N SER A 17 -7.92 37.90 9.01
CA SER A 17 -8.20 37.91 10.45
C SER A 17 -7.65 36.63 11.10
N PRO A 18 -7.12 36.72 12.34
CA PRO A 18 -6.75 35.55 13.11
C PRO A 18 -7.90 34.54 13.18
N GLY A 19 -7.57 33.26 13.05
CA GLY A 19 -8.56 32.19 13.13
C GLY A 19 -9.50 32.10 11.92
N ARG A 20 -9.18 32.72 10.77
CA ARG A 20 -9.90 32.51 9.49
C ARG A 20 -9.71 31.10 8.90
N VAL A 21 -8.61 30.45 9.27
CA VAL A 21 -8.16 29.22 8.62
C VAL A 21 -9.08 28.07 8.99
N ARG A 22 -9.71 27.49 7.98
CA ARG A 22 -10.54 26.29 8.07
C ARG A 22 -10.06 25.19 7.14
N MET A 23 -9.20 25.51 6.17
CA MET A 23 -8.76 24.62 5.11
C MET A 23 -7.26 24.69 4.88
N VAL A 24 -6.70 23.60 4.38
CA VAL A 24 -5.36 23.57 3.77
C VAL A 24 -5.51 23.07 2.33
N VAL A 25 -4.95 23.81 1.38
CA VAL A 25 -4.98 23.46 -0.05
C VAL A 25 -3.56 23.14 -0.50
N LEU A 26 -3.34 21.93 -1.01
CA LEU A 26 -2.08 21.54 -1.61
C LEU A 26 -2.07 21.81 -3.11
N HIS A 27 -0.92 22.27 -3.60
CA HIS A 27 -0.66 22.68 -4.97
C HIS A 27 0.65 22.08 -5.50
N ALA A 28 0.83 22.21 -6.80
CA ALA A 28 2.09 21.94 -7.50
C ALA A 28 2.39 23.09 -8.45
N THR A 29 3.64 23.56 -8.47
CA THR A 29 4.00 24.82 -9.14
C THR A 29 3.91 24.79 -10.66
N ALA A 30 3.90 23.60 -11.26
CA ALA A 30 4.14 23.38 -12.70
C ALA A 30 5.48 23.99 -13.16
N GLY A 31 6.46 24.06 -12.26
CA GLY A 31 7.75 24.69 -12.48
C GLY A 31 8.88 23.97 -11.75
N ARG A 32 10.06 24.60 -11.71
CA ARG A 32 11.26 24.09 -11.04
C ARG A 32 11.95 25.21 -10.27
N ALA A 33 12.56 24.85 -9.15
CA ALA A 33 13.40 25.73 -8.38
C ALA A 33 14.67 26.11 -9.17
N PRO A 34 15.24 27.30 -8.94
CA PRO A 34 14.73 28.37 -8.08
C PRO A 34 13.69 29.27 -8.79
N GLY A 35 13.38 29.00 -10.06
CA GLY A 35 12.62 29.90 -10.93
C GLY A 35 11.16 30.07 -10.53
N ASP A 36 10.49 28.98 -10.18
CA ASP A 36 9.10 28.98 -9.71
C ASP A 36 8.93 29.69 -8.36
N LEU A 37 9.82 29.45 -7.39
CA LEU A 37 9.87 30.21 -6.14
C LEU A 37 10.09 31.70 -6.40
N GLY A 38 11.03 32.04 -7.30
CA GLY A 38 11.28 33.41 -7.70
C GLY A 38 10.05 34.08 -8.34
N TRP A 39 9.28 33.35 -9.13
CA TRP A 39 8.05 33.82 -9.75
C TRP A 39 6.90 33.99 -8.74
N LEU A 40 6.70 33.00 -7.84
CA LEU A 40 5.72 33.07 -6.75
C LEU A 40 6.02 34.24 -5.81
N ARG A 41 7.29 34.40 -5.40
CA ARG A 41 7.72 35.52 -4.54
C ARG A 41 7.47 36.88 -5.18
N LYS A 42 7.56 36.97 -6.52
CA LYS A 42 7.21 38.18 -7.28
C LYS A 42 5.71 38.46 -7.35
N GLY A 43 4.87 37.52 -6.95
CA GLY A 43 3.42 37.63 -7.03
C GLY A 43 2.85 37.24 -8.39
N GLY A 44 3.61 36.50 -9.21
CA GLY A 44 3.25 36.14 -10.57
C GLY A 44 3.15 37.33 -11.53
N ASP A 45 2.21 37.23 -12.49
CA ASP A 45 1.96 38.27 -13.49
C ASP A 45 1.05 39.37 -12.92
N GLU A 46 1.27 40.65 -13.25
CA GLU A 46 0.42 41.75 -12.77
C GLU A 46 -1.03 41.65 -13.22
N ARG A 47 -1.29 41.03 -14.38
CA ARG A 47 -2.64 40.79 -14.90
C ARG A 47 -3.30 39.57 -14.26
N ARG A 48 -2.52 38.70 -13.62
CA ARG A 48 -2.96 37.46 -12.96
C ARG A 48 -2.15 37.24 -11.68
N PRO A 49 -2.37 38.08 -10.66
CA PRO A 49 -1.57 38.02 -9.46
C PRO A 49 -1.86 36.74 -8.67
N VAL A 50 -0.82 36.20 -8.06
CA VAL A 50 -0.85 34.94 -7.31
C VAL A 50 0.05 35.04 -6.10
N SER A 51 -0.26 34.31 -5.04
CA SER A 51 0.64 34.09 -3.91
C SER A 51 0.25 32.82 -3.19
N VAL A 52 1.16 32.31 -2.36
CA VAL A 52 0.95 31.13 -1.54
C VAL A 52 1.53 31.40 -0.14
N HIS A 53 1.04 30.70 0.88
CA HIS A 53 1.60 30.84 2.23
C HIS A 53 2.94 30.12 2.32
N TYR A 54 2.99 28.88 1.84
CA TYR A 54 4.18 28.04 1.91
C TYR A 54 4.59 27.51 0.54
N TYR A 55 5.89 27.36 0.33
CA TYR A 55 6.51 26.70 -0.80
C TYR A 55 7.50 25.64 -0.29
N ILE A 56 7.52 24.47 -0.93
CA ILE A 56 8.43 23.37 -0.58
C ILE A 56 9.14 22.86 -1.83
N ASP A 57 10.48 22.97 -1.85
CA ASP A 57 11.30 22.47 -2.95
C ASP A 57 11.57 20.95 -2.88
N LYS A 58 12.16 20.40 -3.94
CA LYS A 58 12.50 18.96 -4.03
C LYS A 58 13.45 18.48 -2.92
N THR A 59 14.19 19.38 -2.27
CA THR A 59 15.12 19.05 -1.17
C THR A 59 14.44 19.04 0.20
N GLY A 60 13.16 19.43 0.28
CA GLY A 60 12.42 19.53 1.53
C GLY A 60 12.59 20.88 2.25
N ARG A 61 13.21 21.88 1.61
CA ARG A 61 13.29 23.24 2.17
C ARG A 61 11.89 23.86 2.17
N ILE A 62 11.48 24.39 3.31
CA ILE A 62 10.17 25.04 3.50
C ILE A 62 10.38 26.55 3.57
N VAL A 63 9.72 27.26 2.67
CA VAL A 63 9.70 28.73 2.60
C VAL A 63 8.30 29.23 2.91
N GLN A 64 8.17 30.24 3.75
CA GLN A 64 6.93 30.98 3.97
C GLN A 64 7.00 32.34 3.27
N LEU A 65 6.01 32.63 2.41
CA LEU A 65 5.90 33.86 1.62
C LEU A 65 4.83 34.82 2.18
N VAL A 66 3.74 34.27 2.72
CA VAL A 66 2.60 35.04 3.27
C VAL A 66 2.30 34.53 4.68
N LYS A 67 1.97 35.44 5.61
CA LYS A 67 1.56 35.07 6.97
C LYS A 67 0.26 34.29 6.93
N GLU A 68 0.09 33.31 7.82
CA GLU A 68 -1.11 32.47 7.84
C GLU A 68 -2.42 33.26 8.10
N ASP A 69 -2.33 34.33 8.90
CA ASP A 69 -3.45 35.23 9.18
C ASP A 69 -3.83 36.09 7.97
N ASP A 70 -2.90 36.32 7.04
CA ASP A 70 -3.16 37.01 5.77
C ASP A 70 -3.74 36.02 4.74
N ILE A 71 -4.41 36.54 3.72
CA ILE A 71 -5.04 35.75 2.66
C ILE A 71 -4.16 35.78 1.41
N ALA A 72 -3.42 34.70 1.16
CA ALA A 72 -2.74 34.47 -0.10
C ALA A 72 -3.73 34.16 -1.24
N TRP A 73 -3.32 34.40 -2.49
CA TRP A 73 -4.14 34.26 -3.70
C TRP A 73 -3.77 33.00 -4.49
N HIS A 74 -4.00 31.82 -3.92
CA HIS A 74 -3.58 30.52 -4.47
C HIS A 74 -4.72 29.72 -5.12
N ALA A 75 -5.93 29.75 -4.52
CA ALA A 75 -7.07 28.94 -4.90
C ALA A 75 -7.85 29.48 -6.11
N GLY A 76 -7.81 30.79 -6.36
CA GLY A 76 -8.58 31.45 -7.42
C GLY A 76 -10.10 31.18 -7.38
N LYS A 77 -10.75 31.10 -8.55
CA LYS A 77 -12.17 30.70 -8.67
C LYS A 77 -12.33 29.26 -8.19
N SER A 78 -12.89 29.10 -7.00
CA SER A 78 -12.97 27.84 -6.27
C SER A 78 -14.24 27.78 -5.44
N THR A 79 -14.75 26.57 -5.21
CA THR A 79 -15.94 26.32 -4.40
C THR A 79 -15.74 25.06 -3.55
N TRP A 80 -16.05 25.13 -2.26
CA TRP A 80 -15.98 23.97 -1.36
C TRP A 80 -16.95 24.09 -0.20
N ALA A 81 -17.39 22.95 0.35
CA ALA A 81 -18.24 22.92 1.53
C ALA A 81 -17.37 22.97 2.80
N VAL A 82 -17.52 24.02 3.59
CA VAL A 82 -16.85 24.23 4.88
C VAL A 82 -17.92 24.44 5.94
N ASP A 83 -17.90 23.65 7.01
CA ASP A 83 -18.85 23.74 8.13
C ASP A 83 -20.32 23.75 7.70
N GLY A 84 -20.67 22.91 6.71
CA GLY A 84 -22.02 22.80 6.17
C GLY A 84 -22.45 23.95 5.25
N ARG A 85 -21.55 24.85 4.88
CA ARG A 85 -21.81 25.98 3.97
C ARG A 85 -20.92 25.90 2.74
N VAL A 86 -21.48 26.22 1.58
CA VAL A 86 -20.70 26.34 0.35
C VAL A 86 -19.98 27.69 0.36
N ILE A 87 -18.65 27.64 0.40
CA ILE A 87 -17.78 28.81 0.32
C ILE A 87 -17.37 29.00 -1.15
N GLN A 88 -17.56 30.21 -1.66
CA GLN A 88 -16.98 30.66 -2.91
C GLN A 88 -15.66 31.39 -2.60
N ASN A 89 -14.63 31.19 -3.41
CA ASN A 89 -13.28 31.71 -3.20
C ASN A 89 -12.63 31.18 -1.91
N CYS A 90 -12.13 29.94 -1.97
CA CYS A 90 -11.53 29.24 -0.84
C CYS A 90 -10.32 29.97 -0.23
N ASN A 91 -9.65 30.87 -0.96
CA ASN A 91 -8.53 31.69 -0.44
C ASN A 91 -8.84 32.30 0.94
N THR A 92 -10.07 32.79 1.11
CA THR A 92 -10.53 33.50 2.31
C THR A 92 -10.41 32.66 3.59
N VAL A 93 -10.51 31.34 3.48
CA VAL A 93 -10.52 30.40 4.61
C VAL A 93 -9.39 29.37 4.55
N SER A 94 -8.49 29.47 3.56
CA SER A 94 -7.44 28.46 3.34
C SER A 94 -6.02 28.96 3.55
N ILE A 95 -5.15 28.01 3.91
CA ILE A 95 -3.70 28.07 3.73
C ILE A 95 -3.33 27.25 2.49
N GLY A 96 -2.77 27.91 1.47
CA GLY A 96 -2.12 27.25 0.33
C GLY A 96 -0.68 26.81 0.63
N ILE A 97 -0.33 25.61 0.18
CA ILE A 97 1.03 25.04 0.17
C ILE A 97 1.37 24.64 -1.28
N GLU A 98 2.43 25.22 -1.85
CA GLU A 98 2.96 24.90 -3.18
C GLU A 98 4.13 23.93 -3.09
N LEU A 99 4.09 22.86 -3.87
CA LEU A 99 5.17 21.90 -4.00
C LEU A 99 5.87 22.09 -5.35
N GLU A 100 7.20 22.21 -5.35
CA GLU A 100 7.98 22.18 -6.59
C GLU A 100 7.71 20.88 -7.35
N ASN A 101 7.01 20.99 -8.48
CA ASN A 101 6.72 19.86 -9.34
C ASN A 101 6.26 20.35 -10.71
N LEU A 102 6.62 19.63 -11.77
CA LEU A 102 6.11 19.91 -13.13
C LEU A 102 4.61 19.64 -13.30
N ASN A 103 3.96 19.04 -12.30
CA ASN A 103 2.54 18.70 -12.28
C ASN A 103 2.12 17.84 -13.48
N SER A 104 3.04 17.00 -13.97
CA SER A 104 2.86 16.12 -15.14
C SER A 104 2.29 14.75 -14.79
N GLY A 105 2.16 14.44 -13.49
CA GLY A 105 1.87 13.09 -12.98
C GLY A 105 3.06 12.12 -13.03
N ARG A 106 4.17 12.50 -13.69
CA ARG A 106 5.40 11.68 -13.82
C ARG A 106 6.61 12.28 -13.12
N ASP A 107 6.61 13.58 -12.85
CA ASP A 107 7.66 14.22 -12.07
C ASP A 107 7.52 13.81 -10.59
N PRO A 108 8.50 13.09 -10.01
CA PRO A 108 8.35 12.49 -8.69
C PRO A 108 8.36 13.57 -7.59
N TYR A 109 7.68 13.28 -6.47
CA TYR A 109 7.85 14.02 -5.22
C TYR A 109 8.89 13.25 -4.37
N PRO A 110 10.15 13.72 -4.26
CA PRO A 110 11.17 13.02 -3.50
C PRO A 110 10.79 12.90 -2.02
N GLU A 111 11.31 11.88 -1.34
CA GLU A 111 10.99 11.62 0.06
C GLU A 111 11.25 12.84 0.97
N ALA A 112 12.29 13.63 0.71
CA ALA A 112 12.58 14.85 1.46
C ALA A 112 11.46 15.91 1.31
N GLN A 113 10.96 16.12 0.10
CA GLN A 113 9.84 17.03 -0.18
C GLN A 113 8.54 16.52 0.46
N TYR A 114 8.27 15.22 0.33
CA TYR A 114 7.09 14.59 0.91
C TYR A 114 7.09 14.67 2.44
N ALA A 115 8.21 14.34 3.09
CA ALA A 115 8.38 14.41 4.54
C ALA A 115 8.21 15.85 5.07
N ALA A 116 8.75 16.84 4.34
CA ALA A 116 8.57 18.26 4.66
C ALA A 116 7.10 18.70 4.55
N ALA A 117 6.42 18.33 3.46
CA ALA A 117 4.99 18.60 3.27
C ALA A 117 4.15 17.94 4.37
N LEU A 118 4.49 16.71 4.76
CA LEU A 118 3.78 15.97 5.79
C LEU A 118 3.95 16.61 7.16
N ALA A 119 5.19 16.99 7.51
CA ALA A 119 5.50 17.66 8.77
C ALA A 119 4.76 19.01 8.88
N LEU A 120 4.83 19.83 7.82
CA LEU A 120 4.17 21.14 7.78
C LEU A 120 2.65 21.00 7.85
N THR A 121 2.07 20.11 7.06
CA THR A 121 0.61 19.96 6.99
C THR A 121 0.07 19.38 8.29
N ARG A 122 0.77 18.44 8.94
CA ARG A 122 0.41 17.97 10.29
C ARG A 122 0.40 19.09 11.32
N ASP A 123 1.41 19.96 11.29
CA ASP A 123 1.49 21.13 12.17
C ASP A 123 0.32 22.09 11.93
N LEU A 124 0.06 22.45 10.67
CA LEU A 124 -1.04 23.33 10.27
C LEU A 124 -2.42 22.79 10.66
N VAL A 125 -2.67 21.50 10.36
CA VAL A 125 -3.93 20.83 10.67
C VAL A 125 -4.20 20.84 12.17
N ARG A 126 -3.17 20.58 12.99
CA ARG A 126 -3.30 20.61 14.45
C ARG A 126 -3.47 22.01 15.00
N ARG A 127 -2.68 22.99 14.54
CA ARG A 127 -2.75 24.37 15.04
C ARG A 127 -4.06 25.07 14.70
N HIS A 128 -4.62 24.77 13.52
CA HIS A 128 -5.84 25.39 13.02
C HIS A 128 -7.09 24.51 13.17
N ASN A 129 -6.96 23.32 13.78
CA ASN A 129 -8.04 22.33 13.92
C ASN A 129 -8.75 22.04 12.60
N VAL A 130 -7.98 21.91 11.51
CA VAL A 130 -8.53 21.68 10.16
C VAL A 130 -9.10 20.25 10.11
N PRO A 131 -10.40 20.07 9.81
CA PRO A 131 -10.96 18.74 9.67
C PRO A 131 -10.42 18.01 8.43
N ARG A 132 -10.44 16.67 8.45
CA ARG A 132 -9.96 15.82 7.34
C ARG A 132 -10.52 16.22 5.97
N GLY A 133 -11.82 16.47 5.87
CA GLY A 133 -12.49 16.91 4.64
C GLY A 133 -12.13 18.34 4.18
N GLN A 134 -11.31 19.07 4.94
CA GLN A 134 -10.84 20.42 4.64
C GLN A 134 -9.34 20.48 4.32
N LEU A 135 -8.65 19.35 4.38
CA LEU A 135 -7.38 19.16 3.67
C LEU A 135 -7.73 18.70 2.24
N VAL A 136 -7.45 19.54 1.26
CA VAL A 136 -7.92 19.36 -0.13
C VAL A 136 -6.80 19.63 -1.12
N ARG A 137 -6.93 19.07 -2.33
CA ARG A 137 -6.09 19.44 -3.47
C ARG A 137 -6.72 20.64 -4.17
N HIS A 138 -5.92 21.36 -4.94
CA HIS A 138 -6.46 22.41 -5.79
C HIS A 138 -7.50 21.89 -6.79
N LEU A 139 -7.30 20.67 -7.32
CA LEU A 139 -8.25 20.02 -8.22
C LEU A 139 -9.61 19.74 -7.56
N ASP A 140 -9.65 19.53 -6.23
CA ASP A 140 -10.89 19.20 -5.52
C ASP A 140 -11.80 20.43 -5.42
N ILE A 141 -11.21 21.61 -5.15
CA ILE A 141 -11.95 22.87 -4.98
C ILE A 141 -12.20 23.62 -6.30
N ALA A 142 -11.57 23.18 -7.38
CA ALA A 142 -11.68 23.77 -8.71
C ALA A 142 -11.69 22.66 -9.77
N PRO A 143 -12.66 21.73 -9.69
CA PRO A 143 -12.77 20.62 -10.63
C PRO A 143 -12.95 21.17 -12.04
N GLY A 144 -12.27 20.53 -12.99
CA GLY A 144 -12.27 21.02 -14.36
C GLY A 144 -11.68 22.42 -14.54
N ARG A 145 -10.90 22.96 -13.58
CA ARG A 145 -10.02 24.15 -13.75
C ARG A 145 -8.62 23.94 -13.19
N LYS A 146 -8.43 22.99 -12.28
CA LYS A 146 -7.10 22.62 -11.77
C LYS A 146 -6.87 21.11 -11.76
N THR A 147 -5.61 20.71 -11.93
CA THR A 147 -5.19 19.29 -11.86
C THR A 147 -4.12 19.03 -10.81
N ASP A 148 -3.61 20.08 -10.15
CA ASP A 148 -2.59 19.97 -9.11
C ASP A 148 -3.14 19.47 -7.76
N PRO A 149 -2.34 18.71 -6.99
CA PRO A 149 -0.97 18.25 -7.29
C PRO A 149 -0.96 16.86 -7.96
N ALA A 150 -0.68 16.81 -9.26
CA ALA A 150 -0.69 15.58 -10.05
C ALA A 150 0.44 14.64 -9.66
N GLY A 151 0.13 13.34 -9.55
CA GLY A 151 1.09 12.31 -9.14
C GLY A 151 1.42 12.30 -7.64
N PHE A 152 0.89 13.24 -6.86
CA PHE A 152 1.13 13.29 -5.41
C PHE A 152 0.35 12.17 -4.71
N PRO A 153 0.96 11.40 -3.78
CA PRO A 153 0.30 10.27 -3.11
C PRO A 153 -0.72 10.75 -2.07
N TRP A 154 -1.83 11.30 -2.57
CA TRP A 154 -2.78 12.09 -1.79
C TRP A 154 -3.41 11.29 -0.66
N GLN A 155 -3.92 10.09 -0.95
CA GLN A 155 -4.60 9.28 0.07
C GLN A 155 -3.64 8.85 1.19
N ARG A 156 -2.41 8.47 0.83
CA ARG A 156 -1.34 8.19 1.80
C ARG A 156 -1.03 9.43 2.63
N PHE A 157 -0.91 10.58 1.98
CA PHE A 157 -0.63 11.84 2.65
C PHE A 157 -1.72 12.24 3.65
N VAL A 158 -2.99 12.24 3.26
CA VAL A 158 -4.09 12.58 4.17
C VAL A 158 -4.16 11.56 5.31
N SER A 159 -4.01 10.26 5.04
CA SER A 159 -3.89 9.22 6.07
C SER A 159 -2.81 9.56 7.10
N GLU A 160 -1.60 9.82 6.64
CA GLU A 160 -0.48 10.10 7.51
C GLU A 160 -0.70 11.42 8.26
N VAL A 161 -1.18 12.48 7.62
CA VAL A 161 -1.46 13.77 8.28
C VAL A 161 -2.38 13.59 9.49
N TYR A 162 -3.45 12.80 9.36
CA TYR A 162 -4.44 12.60 10.42
C TYR A 162 -4.15 11.40 11.33
N ALA A 163 -3.06 10.66 11.09
CA ALA A 163 -2.67 9.55 11.95
C ALA A 163 -2.48 10.01 13.40
N GLY A 164 -3.24 9.38 14.32
CA GLY A 164 -3.22 9.70 15.74
C GLY A 164 -4.07 10.92 16.15
N ILE A 165 -4.87 11.51 15.25
CA ILE A 165 -5.85 12.56 15.58
C ILE A 165 -7.22 11.89 15.84
N PRO A 166 -7.78 11.95 17.06
CA PRO A 166 -9.07 11.33 17.40
C PRO A 166 -10.23 11.88 16.54
N GLY A 167 -11.14 11.01 16.08
CA GLY A 167 -12.33 11.42 15.32
C GLY A 167 -12.16 11.54 13.80
N ALA A 168 -10.97 11.23 13.26
CA ALA A 168 -10.67 11.27 11.81
C ALA A 168 -10.88 9.93 11.08
N SER A 169 -11.57 8.95 11.70
CA SER A 169 -11.67 7.59 11.18
C SER A 169 -12.64 7.49 10.00
N ASP A 170 -12.11 7.25 8.81
CA ASP A 170 -12.85 6.59 7.74
C ASP A 170 -12.97 5.09 8.08
N ASP A 171 -13.96 4.40 7.52
CA ASP A 171 -13.98 2.93 7.49
C ASP A 171 -12.62 2.44 6.94
N PRO A 172 -11.87 1.59 7.67
CA PRO A 172 -10.57 1.09 7.22
C PRO A 172 -10.63 0.49 5.81
N GLN A 173 -11.74 -0.14 5.45
CA GLN A 173 -11.91 -0.76 4.13
C GLN A 173 -12.05 0.30 3.06
N GLU A 174 -12.87 1.31 3.29
CA GLU A 174 -12.97 2.46 2.38
C GLU A 174 -11.63 3.18 2.24
N HIS A 175 -10.87 3.31 3.33
CA HIS A 175 -9.55 3.90 3.30
C HIS A 175 -8.54 3.07 2.49
N LEU A 176 -8.48 1.75 2.69
CA LEU A 176 -7.63 0.88 1.86
C LEU A 176 -8.03 0.96 0.39
N ARG A 177 -9.33 0.94 0.09
CA ARG A 177 -9.88 1.06 -1.26
C ARG A 177 -9.44 2.37 -1.91
N ALA A 178 -9.56 3.49 -1.19
CA ALA A 178 -9.12 4.79 -1.67
C ALA A 178 -7.62 4.82 -1.98
N LEU A 179 -6.78 4.26 -1.10
CA LEU A 179 -5.32 4.15 -1.30
C LEU A 179 -4.98 3.32 -2.55
N MET A 180 -5.66 2.20 -2.76
CA MET A 180 -5.45 1.34 -3.92
C MET A 180 -5.89 2.02 -5.22
N HIS A 181 -7.02 2.73 -5.23
CA HIS A 181 -7.45 3.53 -6.38
C HIS A 181 -6.46 4.65 -6.72
N ASP A 182 -6.00 5.39 -5.71
CA ASP A 182 -5.01 6.45 -5.86
C ASP A 182 -3.72 5.92 -6.48
N LEU A 183 -3.24 4.76 -6.00
CA LEU A 183 -2.05 4.11 -6.52
C LEU A 183 -2.21 3.70 -7.99
N ALA A 184 -3.35 3.13 -8.38
CA ALA A 184 -3.62 2.77 -9.78
C ALA A 184 -3.53 3.99 -10.71
N TYR A 185 -4.14 5.11 -10.31
CA TYR A 185 -4.15 6.31 -11.13
C TYR A 185 -2.79 7.00 -11.23
N ARG A 186 -2.04 7.04 -10.12
CA ARG A 186 -0.67 7.57 -10.14
C ARG A 186 0.25 6.71 -11.00
N ALA A 187 0.10 5.39 -10.96
CA ALA A 187 0.86 4.47 -11.82
C ALA A 187 0.62 4.72 -13.32
N ALA A 188 -0.58 5.16 -13.69
CA ALA A 188 -0.92 5.57 -15.05
C ALA A 188 -0.43 6.97 -15.44
N GLY A 189 0.17 7.73 -14.52
CA GLY A 189 0.52 9.14 -14.70
C GLY A 189 -0.67 10.10 -14.61
N GLY A 190 -1.79 9.66 -14.01
CA GLY A 190 -2.98 10.47 -13.76
C GLY A 190 -3.03 11.03 -12.33
N ALA A 191 -4.01 11.91 -12.09
CA ALA A 191 -4.28 12.54 -10.79
C ALA A 191 -5.79 12.59 -10.49
N LEU A 192 -6.52 11.59 -10.98
CA LEU A 192 -7.97 11.64 -11.02
C LEU A 192 -8.56 11.20 -9.68
N PRO A 193 -9.67 11.81 -9.23
CA PRO A 193 -10.35 11.42 -8.00
C PRO A 193 -10.92 9.99 -8.11
N ALA A 194 -11.08 9.32 -6.96
CA ALA A 194 -11.62 7.96 -6.91
C ALA A 194 -13.02 7.81 -7.54
N ALA A 195 -13.81 8.89 -7.59
CA ALA A 195 -15.14 8.95 -8.20
C ALA A 195 -15.13 9.32 -9.70
N TRP A 196 -13.99 9.20 -10.38
CA TRP A 196 -13.86 9.61 -11.77
C TRP A 196 -14.81 8.81 -12.70
N PRO A 197 -15.65 9.49 -13.52
CA PRO A 197 -16.68 8.83 -14.33
C PRO A 197 -16.18 7.74 -15.30
N LEU A 198 -15.03 7.95 -15.97
CA LEU A 198 -14.48 6.95 -16.89
C LEU A 198 -13.98 5.71 -16.15
N PHE A 199 -13.55 5.85 -14.89
CA PHE A 199 -13.15 4.71 -14.07
C PHE A 199 -14.33 3.78 -13.81
N ALA A 200 -15.47 4.36 -13.42
CA ALA A 200 -16.69 3.60 -13.16
C ALA A 200 -17.15 2.86 -14.42
N ALA A 201 -17.09 3.52 -15.58
CA ALA A 201 -17.38 2.90 -16.87
C ALA A 201 -16.40 1.77 -17.21
N ALA A 202 -15.09 1.97 -16.98
CA ALA A 202 -14.07 0.96 -17.20
C ALA A 202 -14.25 -0.27 -16.30
N ARG A 203 -14.57 -0.06 -15.02
CA ARG A 203 -14.88 -1.12 -14.07
C ARG A 203 -16.11 -1.91 -14.50
N ALA A 204 -17.19 -1.23 -14.88
CA ALA A 204 -18.41 -1.89 -15.35
C ALA A 204 -18.17 -2.72 -16.62
N ALA A 205 -17.27 -2.28 -17.49
CA ALA A 205 -16.87 -2.99 -18.71
C ALA A 205 -15.73 -4.00 -18.51
N GLY A 206 -15.21 -4.18 -17.28
CA GLY A 206 -14.14 -5.13 -16.98
C GLY A 206 -12.79 -4.82 -17.63
N LEU A 207 -12.49 -3.53 -17.88
CA LEU A 207 -11.30 -3.12 -18.66
C LEU A 207 -9.96 -3.19 -17.89
N GLY A 208 -10.00 -3.51 -16.60
CA GLY A 208 -8.84 -3.51 -15.71
C GLY A 208 -8.52 -2.12 -15.14
N MET A 209 -7.27 -1.92 -14.75
CA MET A 209 -6.75 -0.67 -14.20
C MET A 209 -6.32 0.30 -15.32
N PRO A 210 -6.30 1.62 -15.05
CA PRO A 210 -5.68 2.57 -15.95
C PRO A 210 -4.18 2.26 -16.08
N VAL A 211 -3.67 2.25 -17.32
CA VAL A 211 -2.25 2.00 -17.62
C VAL A 211 -1.55 3.23 -18.17
N ALA A 212 -2.30 4.18 -18.74
CA ALA A 212 -1.80 5.49 -19.12
C ALA A 212 -2.92 6.54 -19.15
N ALA A 213 -2.60 7.75 -18.67
CA ALA A 213 -3.39 8.96 -18.89
C ALA A 213 -2.91 9.70 -20.15
N ILE A 214 -3.84 10.12 -21.01
CA ILE A 214 -3.55 10.94 -22.20
C ILE A 214 -3.99 12.38 -21.91
N SER A 215 -3.12 13.34 -22.25
CA SER A 215 -3.42 14.77 -22.19
C SER A 215 -3.24 15.40 -23.57
N GLY A 216 -4.16 16.30 -23.94
CA GLY A 216 -4.12 17.08 -25.17
C GLY A 216 -3.02 18.13 -25.24
N ARG A 217 -2.33 18.42 -24.13
CA ARG A 217 -1.18 19.33 -24.13
C ARG A 217 0.10 18.63 -24.59
N PRO A 218 0.93 19.27 -25.45
CA PRO A 218 2.23 18.73 -25.80
C PRO A 218 3.14 18.68 -24.56
N LEU A 219 3.85 17.56 -24.39
CA LEU A 219 4.90 17.37 -23.39
C LEU A 219 6.13 18.21 -23.76
N VAL A 220 6.03 19.54 -23.69
CA VAL A 220 7.18 20.45 -23.85
C VAL A 220 7.77 20.72 -22.47
N PRO A 221 9.09 20.66 -22.28
CA PRO A 221 9.72 21.13 -21.05
C PRO A 221 9.26 22.58 -20.78
N ASN A 222 8.69 22.84 -19.60
CA ASN A 222 8.14 24.15 -19.16
C ASN A 222 6.78 24.56 -19.75
N ALA A 223 6.03 23.66 -20.41
CA ALA A 223 4.61 23.93 -20.65
C ALA A 223 3.86 23.93 -19.30
N PRO A 224 3.01 24.94 -19.00
CA PRO A 224 2.19 24.90 -17.80
C PRO A 224 1.34 23.61 -17.81
N ALA A 225 1.13 23.00 -16.65
CA ALA A 225 0.28 21.82 -16.55
C ALA A 225 -1.17 22.14 -16.94
N ALA A 226 -1.90 21.12 -17.41
CA ALA A 226 -3.32 21.22 -17.69
C ALA A 226 -4.03 21.85 -16.48
N GLN A 227 -4.81 22.89 -16.70
CA GLN A 227 -5.61 23.53 -15.68
C GLN A 227 -6.94 22.78 -15.66
N ASP A 228 -7.65 22.66 -16.78
CA ASP A 228 -8.97 22.03 -16.84
C ASP A 228 -9.03 20.65 -17.55
N ASP A 229 -10.20 20.01 -17.54
CA ASP A 229 -10.43 18.81 -18.36
C ASP A 229 -10.39 19.11 -19.87
N ARG A 230 -10.61 20.36 -20.29
CA ARG A 230 -10.42 20.79 -21.69
C ARG A 230 -8.95 20.80 -22.10
N ASP A 231 -8.05 21.08 -21.17
CA ASP A 231 -6.61 21.03 -21.34
C ASP A 231 -6.12 19.57 -21.44
N ARG A 232 -6.86 18.64 -20.83
CA ARG A 232 -6.64 17.19 -20.97
C ARG A 232 -7.24 16.65 -22.27
N ALA A 233 -8.30 17.26 -22.78
CA ALA A 233 -8.98 16.79 -23.96
C ALA A 233 -8.06 16.82 -25.19
N VAL A 234 -7.95 15.69 -25.87
CA VAL A 234 -7.25 15.61 -27.15
C VAL A 234 -8.15 16.18 -28.25
N ARG A 235 -7.53 16.93 -29.15
CA ARG A 235 -8.19 17.46 -30.35
C ARG A 235 -7.85 16.58 -31.52
N LEU A 236 -8.80 15.76 -31.95
CA LEU A 236 -8.69 14.93 -33.14
C LEU A 236 -9.39 15.62 -34.32
N ARG A 237 -8.82 15.47 -35.52
CA ARG A 237 -9.34 16.12 -36.72
C ARG A 237 -10.78 15.66 -36.99
N GLY A 238 -11.69 16.63 -37.11
CA GLY A 238 -13.10 16.35 -37.39
C GLY A 238 -13.89 15.78 -36.21
N GLN A 239 -13.35 15.83 -34.99
CA GLN A 239 -14.01 15.37 -33.78
C GLN A 239 -14.15 16.52 -32.77
N PRO A 240 -15.16 16.49 -31.89
CA PRO A 240 -15.16 17.34 -30.71
C PRO A 240 -13.94 17.02 -29.82
N PRO A 241 -13.54 17.91 -28.90
CA PRO A 241 -12.54 17.59 -27.88
C PRO A 241 -12.93 16.31 -27.14
N LEU A 242 -12.00 15.34 -27.06
CA LEU A 242 -12.24 14.04 -26.43
C LEU A 242 -11.37 13.90 -25.20
N LEU A 243 -11.95 13.47 -24.09
CA LEU A 243 -11.18 12.85 -23.00
C LEU A 243 -10.85 11.42 -23.41
N VAL A 244 -9.61 11.01 -23.18
CA VAL A 244 -9.10 9.69 -23.59
C VAL A 244 -8.29 9.08 -22.45
N GLU A 245 -8.59 7.84 -22.12
CA GLU A 245 -7.89 7.07 -21.10
C GLU A 245 -7.57 5.66 -21.58
N VAL A 246 -6.37 5.19 -21.25
CA VAL A 246 -5.93 3.85 -21.61
C VAL A 246 -6.04 2.95 -20.39
N TYR A 247 -6.88 1.93 -20.49
CA TYR A 247 -7.02 0.85 -19.52
C TYR A 247 -6.33 -0.41 -20.04
N ALA A 248 -6.10 -1.37 -19.15
CA ALA A 248 -5.35 -2.57 -19.51
C ALA A 248 -5.91 -3.32 -20.71
N ARG A 249 -7.23 -3.44 -20.84
CA ARG A 249 -7.84 -4.18 -21.96
C ARG A 249 -8.19 -3.31 -23.16
N ASP A 250 -8.36 -2.02 -22.97
CA ASP A 250 -8.94 -1.14 -24.00
C ASP A 250 -8.68 0.34 -23.72
N LEU A 251 -8.95 1.17 -24.71
CA LEU A 251 -8.99 2.62 -24.58
C LEU A 251 -10.46 3.07 -24.45
N LEU A 252 -10.71 3.97 -23.50
CA LEU A 252 -11.97 4.69 -23.36
C LEU A 252 -11.83 6.12 -23.84
N TYR A 253 -12.87 6.61 -24.52
CA TYR A 253 -12.97 8.03 -24.86
C TYR A 253 -14.39 8.55 -24.68
N ALA A 254 -14.52 9.83 -24.36
CA ALA A 254 -15.79 10.53 -24.24
C ALA A 254 -15.66 11.98 -24.73
N PRO A 255 -16.68 12.54 -25.41
CA PRO A 255 -16.68 13.95 -25.76
C PRO A 255 -16.78 14.83 -24.50
N VAL A 256 -16.09 15.96 -24.51
CA VAL A 256 -16.30 17.02 -23.50
C VAL A 256 -17.57 17.79 -23.87
N MET A 257 -18.56 17.82 -22.97
CA MET A 257 -19.85 18.47 -23.19
C MET A 257 -19.91 19.85 -22.53
N GLY A 258 -20.34 20.90 -23.27
CA GLY A 258 -20.76 22.19 -22.72
C GLY A 258 -19.67 23.26 -22.46
N GLU A 259 -20.13 24.48 -22.18
CA GLU A 259 -19.30 25.64 -21.78
C GLU A 259 -18.86 25.60 -20.30
N ASP A 260 -19.45 24.74 -19.48
CA ASP A 260 -19.13 24.58 -18.06
C ASP A 260 -18.20 23.37 -17.80
N ASP A 261 -17.40 23.48 -16.74
CA ASP A 261 -16.34 22.57 -16.25
C ASP A 261 -16.84 21.17 -15.80
N ALA A 262 -17.86 20.60 -16.46
CA ALA A 262 -18.52 19.36 -16.08
C ALA A 262 -17.73 18.11 -16.51
N SER A 263 -17.59 17.15 -15.58
CA SER A 263 -17.00 15.84 -15.85
C SER A 263 -17.77 15.08 -16.95
N PRO A 264 -17.10 14.20 -17.73
CA PRO A 264 -17.77 13.46 -18.79
C PRO A 264 -18.87 12.55 -18.22
N ALA A 265 -20.03 12.52 -18.88
CA ALA A 265 -21.09 11.60 -18.51
C ALA A 265 -20.64 10.15 -18.79
N PRO A 266 -20.70 9.20 -17.84
CA PRO A 266 -20.32 7.81 -18.06
C PRO A 266 -21.00 7.16 -19.27
N ALA A 267 -22.27 7.51 -19.52
CA ALA A 267 -23.05 7.00 -20.66
C ALA A 267 -22.52 7.44 -22.04
N ALA A 268 -21.73 8.52 -22.08
CA ALA A 268 -21.08 9.02 -23.29
C ALA A 268 -19.74 8.33 -23.57
N ALA A 269 -19.22 7.53 -22.63
CA ALA A 269 -18.00 6.78 -22.84
C ALA A 269 -18.17 5.74 -23.96
N ARG A 270 -17.15 5.63 -24.79
CA ARG A 270 -17.04 4.67 -25.90
C ARG A 270 -15.69 3.96 -25.81
N ARG A 271 -15.68 2.70 -26.21
CA ARG A 271 -14.48 1.86 -26.27
C ARG A 271 -13.85 1.91 -27.64
N LEU A 272 -12.53 1.88 -27.70
CA LEU A 272 -11.79 1.74 -28.96
C LEU A 272 -12.17 0.44 -29.66
N SER A 273 -12.32 -0.67 -28.92
CA SER A 273 -12.75 -1.95 -29.50
C SER A 273 -14.08 -1.85 -30.26
N ASP A 274 -15.04 -1.05 -29.76
CA ASP A 274 -16.36 -0.82 -30.38
C ASP A 274 -16.33 0.25 -31.48
N THR A 275 -15.24 1.02 -31.63
CA THR A 275 -15.13 2.06 -32.66
C THR A 275 -14.97 1.42 -34.04
N PRO A 276 -15.82 1.74 -35.04
CA PRO A 276 -15.64 1.18 -36.39
C PRO A 276 -14.29 1.55 -37.01
N PRO A 277 -13.74 0.72 -37.93
CA PRO A 277 -12.55 1.07 -38.70
C PRO A 277 -12.69 2.42 -39.40
N GLY A 278 -11.66 3.26 -39.32
CA GLY A 278 -11.63 4.60 -39.91
C GLY A 278 -10.72 5.55 -39.16
N ALA A 279 -10.67 6.80 -39.61
CA ALA A 279 -9.70 7.81 -39.16
C ALA A 279 -9.70 8.03 -37.63
N LEU A 280 -10.87 7.97 -36.98
CA LEU A 280 -10.96 8.09 -35.52
C LEU A 280 -10.26 6.90 -34.83
N ARG A 281 -10.59 5.66 -35.24
CA ARG A 281 -9.98 4.45 -34.67
C ARG A 281 -8.46 4.47 -34.84
N ASP A 282 -7.98 4.86 -36.03
CA ASP A 282 -6.56 4.93 -36.33
C ASP A 282 -5.82 5.95 -35.45
N GLU A 283 -6.40 7.14 -35.25
CA GLU A 283 -5.81 8.16 -34.38
C GLU A 283 -5.85 7.79 -32.90
N LEU A 284 -6.90 7.10 -32.44
CA LEU A 284 -6.97 6.58 -31.07
C LEU A 284 -5.92 5.48 -30.84
N ILE A 285 -5.70 4.57 -31.80
CA ILE A 285 -4.60 3.59 -31.74
C ILE A 285 -3.25 4.31 -31.67
N ARG A 286 -3.02 5.31 -32.53
CA ARG A 286 -1.77 6.10 -32.51
C ARG A 286 -1.57 6.80 -31.17
N LEU A 287 -2.62 7.38 -30.59
CA LEU A 287 -2.56 8.00 -29.27
C LEU A 287 -2.17 6.99 -28.19
N MET A 288 -2.82 5.83 -28.15
CA MET A 288 -2.53 4.78 -27.19
C MET A 288 -1.09 4.28 -27.28
N PHE A 289 -0.56 4.02 -28.48
CA PHE A 289 0.84 3.59 -28.59
C PHE A 289 1.84 4.70 -28.25
N ARG A 290 1.51 5.97 -28.51
CA ARG A 290 2.36 7.10 -28.09
C ARG A 290 2.50 7.21 -26.57
N THR A 291 1.54 6.71 -25.77
CA THR A 291 1.72 6.71 -24.31
C THR A 291 2.78 5.73 -23.83
N ALA A 292 2.98 4.63 -24.58
CA ALA A 292 3.95 3.59 -24.28
C ALA A 292 5.31 3.84 -24.94
N ASP A 293 5.31 4.41 -26.15
CA ASP A 293 6.50 4.76 -26.92
C ASP A 293 6.36 6.19 -27.46
N LEU A 294 6.90 7.17 -26.72
CA LEU A 294 6.84 8.58 -27.09
C LEU A 294 7.63 8.90 -28.38
N VAL A 295 8.57 8.04 -28.77
CA VAL A 295 9.48 8.29 -29.90
C VAL A 295 8.89 7.70 -31.18
N ASN A 296 8.57 6.42 -31.16
CA ASN A 296 8.13 5.72 -32.36
C ASN A 296 6.61 5.65 -32.49
N GLY A 297 5.88 5.61 -31.38
CA GLY A 297 4.43 5.41 -31.36
C GLY A 297 3.97 4.18 -32.15
N PHE A 298 2.76 4.23 -32.70
CA PHE A 298 2.22 3.14 -33.51
C PHE A 298 2.87 3.10 -34.89
N GLN A 299 3.33 1.91 -35.27
CA GLN A 299 3.98 1.64 -36.55
C GLN A 299 3.28 0.45 -37.23
N PRO A 300 2.43 0.68 -38.25
CA PRO A 300 1.65 -0.39 -38.86
C PRO A 300 2.54 -1.41 -39.59
N GLY A 301 3.75 -1.07 -40.00
CA GLY A 301 4.66 -2.03 -40.64
C GLY A 301 5.38 -2.99 -39.68
N TRP A 302 5.27 -2.78 -38.36
CA TRP A 302 6.02 -3.56 -37.38
C TRP A 302 5.29 -4.85 -37.00
N ALA A 303 6.04 -5.94 -36.90
CA ALA A 303 5.50 -7.27 -36.63
C ALA A 303 4.65 -7.32 -35.34
N PHE A 304 5.13 -6.74 -34.24
CA PHE A 304 4.38 -6.70 -32.97
C PHE A 304 3.10 -5.87 -33.05
N HIS A 305 3.09 -4.80 -33.83
CA HIS A 305 1.92 -3.95 -33.98
C HIS A 305 0.86 -4.58 -34.89
N GLN A 306 1.28 -5.29 -35.95
CA GLN A 306 0.40 -6.13 -36.76
C GLN A 306 -0.18 -7.29 -35.95
N TYR A 307 0.67 -7.96 -35.15
CA TYR A 307 0.23 -9.00 -34.23
C TYR A 307 -0.77 -8.44 -33.22
N TRP A 308 -0.51 -7.25 -32.67
CA TRP A 308 -1.46 -6.57 -31.76
C TRP A 308 -2.79 -6.24 -32.43
N LEU A 309 -2.82 -5.77 -33.68
CA LEU A 309 -4.08 -5.51 -34.39
C LEU A 309 -4.96 -6.76 -34.50
N ALA A 310 -4.36 -7.94 -34.61
CA ALA A 310 -5.07 -9.23 -34.65
C ALA A 310 -5.43 -9.79 -33.26
N HIS A 311 -4.64 -9.46 -32.22
CA HIS A 311 -4.72 -10.08 -30.89
C HIS A 311 -4.90 -9.07 -29.75
N ALA A 312 -5.47 -7.89 -30.02
CA ALA A 312 -5.58 -6.80 -29.06
C ALA A 312 -6.28 -7.20 -27.75
N ALA A 313 -7.32 -8.04 -27.82
CA ALA A 313 -8.04 -8.53 -26.65
C ALA A 313 -7.19 -9.43 -25.73
N GLU A 314 -6.19 -10.10 -26.30
CA GLU A 314 -5.31 -11.03 -25.60
C GLU A 314 -4.09 -10.32 -25.00
N LEU A 315 -3.59 -9.27 -25.67
CA LEU A 315 -2.42 -8.51 -25.24
C LEU A 315 -2.76 -7.31 -24.36
N GLY A 316 -3.91 -6.67 -24.60
CA GLY A 316 -4.27 -5.41 -23.99
C GLY A 316 -3.48 -4.22 -24.52
N ALA A 317 -3.53 -3.10 -23.80
CA ALA A 317 -2.85 -1.87 -24.17
C ALA A 317 -1.31 -1.98 -24.03
N PRO A 318 -0.51 -1.31 -24.88
CA PRO A 318 0.94 -1.29 -24.73
C PRO A 318 1.35 -0.54 -23.46
N VAL A 319 2.33 -1.08 -22.72
CA VAL A 319 2.84 -0.50 -21.45
C VAL A 319 4.33 -0.14 -21.48
N GLY A 320 4.98 -0.34 -22.62
CA GLY A 320 6.35 0.07 -22.87
C GLY A 320 6.73 0.10 -24.36
N PRO A 321 7.89 0.65 -24.69
CA PRO A 321 8.37 0.75 -26.06
C PRO A 321 8.86 -0.60 -26.59
N ASN A 322 8.97 -0.70 -27.92
CA ASN A 322 9.71 -1.79 -28.55
C ASN A 322 11.21 -1.59 -28.28
N HIS A 323 11.87 -2.62 -27.76
CA HIS A 323 13.28 -2.57 -27.41
C HIS A 323 13.93 -3.96 -27.51
N ARG A 324 15.22 -4.07 -27.16
CA ARG A 324 15.98 -5.31 -27.30
C ARG A 324 16.48 -5.82 -25.97
N ILE A 325 16.37 -7.14 -25.78
CA ILE A 325 17.06 -7.90 -24.74
C ILE A 325 18.07 -8.86 -25.37
N VAL A 326 19.10 -9.25 -24.62
CA VAL A 326 20.09 -10.23 -25.05
C VAL A 326 20.11 -11.38 -24.06
N LEU A 327 19.91 -12.60 -24.55
CA LEU A 327 19.94 -13.82 -23.76
C LEU A 327 20.88 -14.82 -24.42
N ALA A 328 21.89 -15.28 -23.68
CA ALA A 328 22.90 -16.24 -24.16
C ALA A 328 23.52 -15.86 -25.53
N GLY A 329 23.80 -14.56 -25.72
CA GLY A 329 24.39 -14.04 -26.96
C GLY A 329 23.40 -13.85 -28.12
N ARG A 330 22.13 -14.25 -27.98
CA ARG A 330 21.08 -14.01 -28.98
C ARG A 330 20.25 -12.79 -28.60
N ALA A 331 20.07 -11.88 -29.56
CA ALA A 331 19.23 -10.70 -29.37
C ALA A 331 17.77 -11.02 -29.70
N TYR A 332 16.86 -10.52 -28.86
CA TYR A 332 15.42 -10.56 -29.06
C TYR A 332 14.87 -9.14 -29.05
N ALA A 333 14.01 -8.82 -30.02
CA ALA A 333 13.13 -7.67 -29.90
C ALA A 333 12.00 -8.03 -28.96
N CYS A 334 11.53 -7.07 -28.17
CA CYS A 334 10.44 -7.28 -27.21
C CYS A 334 9.61 -6.01 -27.02
N GLN A 335 8.34 -6.21 -26.68
CA GLN A 335 7.43 -5.14 -26.32
C GLN A 335 6.42 -5.67 -25.30
N HIS A 336 6.21 -4.90 -24.23
CA HIS A 336 5.29 -5.27 -23.17
C HIS A 336 3.91 -4.66 -23.40
N PHE A 337 2.88 -5.47 -23.19
CA PHE A 337 1.49 -5.06 -23.15
C PHE A 337 0.92 -5.38 -21.77
N ALA A 338 -0.26 -4.84 -21.50
CA ALA A 338 -0.87 -4.88 -20.18
C ALA A 338 -1.19 -6.30 -19.72
N LEU A 339 -1.53 -7.22 -20.65
CA LEU A 339 -1.92 -8.60 -20.31
C LEU A 339 -0.84 -9.63 -20.64
N ASP A 340 0.07 -9.31 -21.56
CA ASP A 340 1.11 -10.22 -22.02
C ASP A 340 2.30 -9.46 -22.61
N SER A 341 3.42 -10.14 -22.86
CA SER A 341 4.59 -9.56 -23.52
C SER A 341 4.94 -10.34 -24.77
N LEU A 342 5.33 -9.62 -25.83
CA LEU A 342 5.81 -10.21 -27.07
C LEU A 342 7.32 -10.17 -27.11
N CYS A 343 7.92 -11.22 -27.65
CA CYS A 343 9.31 -11.18 -28.09
C CYS A 343 9.52 -11.95 -29.39
N SER A 344 10.58 -11.61 -30.10
CA SER A 344 10.94 -12.25 -31.36
C SER A 344 12.45 -12.19 -31.53
N PRO A 345 13.12 -13.26 -32.00
CA PRO A 345 14.54 -13.19 -32.31
C PRO A 345 14.81 -12.07 -33.33
N VAL A 346 15.81 -11.24 -33.08
CA VAL A 346 16.15 -10.15 -34.02
C VAL A 346 16.51 -10.75 -35.38
N GLY A 347 15.78 -10.35 -36.42
CA GLY A 347 15.94 -10.86 -37.78
C GLY A 347 14.95 -11.97 -38.17
N ASP A 348 14.19 -12.54 -37.23
CA ASP A 348 13.17 -13.57 -37.48
C ASP A 348 11.77 -13.09 -37.03
N TRP A 349 11.23 -12.11 -37.76
CA TRP A 349 9.95 -11.47 -37.45
C TRP A 349 8.72 -12.34 -37.70
N ARG A 350 8.89 -13.54 -38.28
CA ARG A 350 7.81 -14.51 -38.44
C ARG A 350 7.55 -15.28 -37.14
N THR A 351 8.57 -15.38 -36.31
CA THR A 351 8.49 -16.08 -35.02
C THR A 351 8.26 -15.06 -33.91
N ILE A 352 7.05 -15.04 -33.37
CA ILE A 352 6.65 -14.21 -32.23
C ILE A 352 6.27 -15.13 -31.09
N TYR A 353 6.95 -14.98 -29.96
CA TYR A 353 6.66 -15.68 -28.72
C TYR A 353 5.89 -14.77 -27.78
N ARG A 354 4.87 -15.33 -27.13
CA ARG A 354 4.18 -14.69 -26.02
C ARG A 354 4.72 -15.15 -24.69
N LEU A 355 4.88 -14.24 -23.75
CA LEU A 355 5.33 -14.56 -22.40
C LEU A 355 4.45 -15.64 -21.75
N GLY A 356 3.14 -15.57 -21.94
CA GLY A 356 2.18 -16.56 -21.45
C GLY A 356 2.36 -17.99 -22.01
N GLU A 357 3.01 -18.16 -23.16
CA GLU A 357 3.20 -19.46 -23.82
C GLU A 357 4.54 -20.12 -23.45
N LEU A 358 5.52 -19.32 -23.00
CA LEU A 358 6.89 -19.76 -22.69
C LEU A 358 7.02 -20.62 -21.41
N SER A 359 5.91 -20.96 -20.74
CA SER A 359 5.90 -21.93 -19.63
C SER A 359 5.80 -23.39 -20.10
N GLY A 360 5.67 -23.64 -21.41
CA GLY A 360 5.56 -24.98 -21.99
C GLY A 360 6.44 -25.17 -23.23
N VAL A 361 6.21 -26.28 -23.94
CA VAL A 361 6.89 -26.56 -25.22
C VAL A 361 6.45 -25.50 -26.23
N THR A 362 7.40 -24.67 -26.65
CA THR A 362 7.18 -23.56 -27.59
C THR A 362 7.88 -23.88 -28.90
N ALA A 363 7.19 -23.75 -30.04
CA ALA A 363 7.77 -24.07 -31.34
C ALA A 363 9.08 -23.28 -31.58
N GLY A 364 10.18 -23.97 -31.91
CA GLY A 364 11.48 -23.32 -32.13
C GLY A 364 12.31 -23.04 -30.88
N LEU A 365 11.83 -23.44 -29.69
CA LEU A 365 12.59 -23.41 -28.43
C LEU A 365 12.47 -24.76 -27.70
N ASP A 366 13.58 -25.23 -27.14
CA ASP A 366 13.53 -26.31 -26.15
C ASP A 366 12.98 -25.77 -24.82
N LEU A 367 12.54 -26.67 -23.93
CA LEU A 367 11.95 -26.27 -22.66
C LEU A 367 12.91 -25.40 -21.79
N PRO A 368 14.21 -25.73 -21.67
CA PRO A 368 15.16 -24.84 -20.98
C PRO A 368 15.27 -23.45 -21.60
N GLY A 369 15.31 -23.35 -22.93
CA GLY A 369 15.34 -22.08 -23.64
C GLY A 369 14.06 -21.25 -23.44
N ALA A 370 12.90 -21.89 -23.47
CA ALA A 370 11.62 -21.25 -23.19
C ALA A 370 11.54 -20.70 -21.76
N ILE A 371 11.96 -21.49 -20.76
CA ILE A 371 12.02 -21.07 -19.35
C ILE A 371 13.00 -19.90 -19.17
N ALA A 372 14.18 -19.94 -19.79
CA ALA A 372 15.17 -18.88 -19.72
C ALA A 372 14.66 -17.58 -20.36
N LEU A 373 14.02 -17.67 -21.52
CA LEU A 373 13.42 -16.51 -22.20
C LEU A 373 12.25 -15.92 -21.41
N ARG A 374 11.41 -16.76 -20.82
CA ARG A 374 10.34 -16.34 -19.90
C ARG A 374 10.91 -15.54 -18.73
N GLY A 375 11.94 -16.07 -18.07
CA GLY A 375 12.61 -15.41 -16.95
C GLY A 375 13.22 -14.07 -17.35
N ALA A 376 13.88 -14.00 -18.50
CA ALA A 376 14.45 -12.76 -19.03
C ALA A 376 13.39 -11.69 -19.32
N LEU A 377 12.26 -12.07 -19.94
CA LEU A 377 11.16 -11.16 -20.23
C LEU A 377 10.45 -10.66 -18.97
N LEU A 378 10.27 -11.53 -17.97
CA LEU A 378 9.69 -11.12 -16.68
C LEU A 378 10.62 -10.16 -15.94
N ASP A 379 11.93 -10.46 -15.88
CA ASP A 379 12.90 -9.57 -15.23
C ASP A 379 12.95 -8.21 -15.92
N ASP A 380 12.94 -8.19 -17.25
CA ASP A 380 12.90 -6.98 -18.06
C ASP A 380 11.62 -6.16 -17.82
N LEU A 381 10.45 -6.80 -17.86
CA LEU A 381 9.16 -6.18 -17.55
C LEU A 381 9.15 -5.56 -16.15
N TYR A 382 9.59 -6.32 -15.14
CA TYR A 382 9.60 -5.84 -13.76
C TYR A 382 10.58 -4.69 -13.56
N ARG A 383 11.76 -4.72 -14.21
CA ARG A 383 12.70 -3.59 -14.16
C ARG A 383 12.12 -2.35 -14.81
N ALA A 384 11.52 -2.50 -15.98
CA ALA A 384 10.93 -1.40 -16.73
C ALA A 384 9.80 -0.70 -15.96
N ARG A 385 9.01 -1.46 -15.20
CA ARG A 385 7.80 -0.94 -14.54
C ARG A 385 7.93 -0.66 -13.05
N THR A 386 8.83 -1.35 -12.36
CA THR A 386 8.96 -1.28 -10.90
C THR A 386 10.35 -0.92 -10.42
N ALA A 387 11.33 -0.81 -11.33
CA ALA A 387 12.76 -0.68 -11.01
C ALA A 387 13.31 -1.81 -10.11
N ARG A 388 12.61 -2.95 -10.03
CA ARG A 388 13.02 -4.14 -9.28
C ARG A 388 13.19 -5.32 -10.23
N ARG A 389 13.98 -6.31 -9.80
CA ARG A 389 14.08 -7.60 -10.48
C ARG A 389 12.80 -8.38 -10.31
N TYR A 390 12.53 -9.26 -11.27
CA TYR A 390 11.49 -10.27 -11.10
C TYR A 390 11.90 -11.25 -10.01
N ASP A 391 11.01 -11.47 -9.04
CA ASP A 391 11.20 -12.44 -7.95
C ASP A 391 10.00 -13.40 -7.90
N PRO A 392 10.17 -14.66 -8.37
CA PRO A 392 9.11 -15.66 -8.34
C PRO A 392 8.80 -16.18 -6.92
N ALA A 393 9.63 -15.88 -5.91
CA ALA A 393 9.37 -16.27 -4.52
C ALA A 393 8.50 -15.25 -3.77
N ALA A 394 8.44 -13.99 -4.25
CA ALA A 394 7.64 -12.94 -3.64
C ALA A 394 6.14 -13.28 -3.68
N LEU A 395 5.46 -13.16 -2.54
CA LEU A 395 4.04 -13.55 -2.39
C LEU A 395 3.14 -12.85 -3.42
N LEU A 396 3.25 -11.52 -3.53
CA LEU A 396 2.44 -10.73 -4.44
C LEU A 396 2.73 -11.05 -5.91
N THR A 397 3.99 -11.33 -6.26
CA THR A 397 4.35 -11.79 -7.61
C THR A 397 3.69 -13.12 -7.92
N ARG A 398 3.81 -14.12 -7.04
CA ARG A 398 3.16 -15.43 -7.21
C ARG A 398 1.63 -15.32 -7.30
N HIS A 399 1.04 -14.48 -6.46
CA HIS A 399 -0.40 -14.23 -6.45
C HIS A 399 -0.84 -13.56 -7.76
N ALA A 400 -0.11 -12.55 -8.23
CA ALA A 400 -0.41 -11.88 -9.48
C ALA A 400 -0.26 -12.82 -10.69
N GLU A 401 0.76 -13.68 -10.72
CA GLU A 401 0.92 -14.68 -11.79
C GLU A 401 -0.19 -15.72 -11.77
N SER A 402 -0.54 -16.27 -10.60
CA SER A 402 -1.59 -17.30 -10.48
C SER A 402 -2.97 -16.77 -10.87
N ARG A 403 -3.24 -15.49 -10.56
CA ARG A 403 -4.48 -14.78 -10.95
C ARG A 403 -4.41 -14.13 -12.33
N ARG A 404 -3.25 -14.21 -13.02
CA ARG A 404 -2.98 -13.58 -14.32
C ARG A 404 -3.35 -12.09 -14.36
N LEU A 405 -2.89 -11.32 -13.37
CA LEU A 405 -3.23 -9.89 -13.22
C LEU A 405 -2.57 -8.97 -14.26
N GLY A 406 -1.75 -9.52 -15.16
CA GLY A 406 -1.04 -8.78 -16.20
C GLY A 406 0.20 -8.07 -15.68
N ALA A 407 0.67 -7.08 -16.42
CA ALA A 407 1.90 -6.35 -16.14
C ALA A 407 1.84 -5.56 -14.82
N PRO A 408 2.92 -5.53 -14.01
CA PRO A 408 3.02 -4.56 -12.92
C PRO A 408 3.05 -3.14 -13.50
N LEU A 409 2.42 -2.19 -12.83
CA LEU A 409 2.28 -0.81 -13.35
C LEU A 409 3.23 0.18 -12.69
N ALA A 410 3.59 -0.03 -11.43
CA ALA A 410 4.48 0.82 -10.64
C ALA A 410 5.16 0.02 -9.50
N PRO A 411 6.21 0.57 -8.86
CA PRO A 411 6.79 0.00 -7.64
C PRO A 411 5.74 -0.18 -6.54
N PRO A 412 5.91 -1.17 -5.65
CA PRO A 412 5.01 -1.35 -4.53
C PRO A 412 5.17 -0.23 -3.49
N GLU A 413 4.08 0.13 -2.82
CA GLU A 413 4.05 1.18 -1.80
C GLU A 413 3.57 0.62 -0.46
N VAL A 414 4.17 1.08 0.64
CA VAL A 414 3.67 0.76 1.98
C VAL A 414 2.72 1.87 2.44
N ALA A 415 1.52 1.49 2.87
CA ALA A 415 0.52 2.40 3.42
C ALA A 415 0.12 1.96 4.83
N MET A 416 -0.19 2.94 5.69
CA MET A 416 -0.62 2.70 7.06
C MET A 416 -2.14 2.81 7.17
N ILE A 417 -2.78 1.79 7.73
CA ILE A 417 -4.23 1.72 7.95
C ILE A 417 -4.44 1.29 9.39
N GLU A 418 -4.99 2.18 10.22
CA GLU A 418 -5.15 1.95 11.67
C GLU A 418 -3.86 1.48 12.37
N GLY A 419 -2.70 2.03 11.96
CA GLY A 419 -1.41 1.63 12.52
C GLY A 419 -0.89 0.27 12.01
N GLN A 420 -1.59 -0.39 11.09
CA GLN A 420 -1.13 -1.60 10.40
C GLN A 420 -0.52 -1.25 9.04
N PRO A 421 0.68 -1.77 8.71
CA PRO A 421 1.30 -1.58 7.42
C PRO A 421 0.72 -2.53 6.37
N TYR A 422 0.39 -2.01 5.20
CA TYR A 422 -0.04 -2.76 4.02
C TYR A 422 0.90 -2.47 2.86
N LEU A 423 1.35 -3.52 2.18
CA LEU A 423 2.05 -3.43 0.90
C LEU A 423 1.02 -3.42 -0.23
N LEU A 424 0.99 -2.34 -0.99
CA LEU A 424 0.12 -2.15 -2.14
C LEU A 424 0.94 -2.34 -3.42
N THR A 425 0.39 -3.03 -4.42
CA THR A 425 1.07 -3.23 -5.71
C THR A 425 0.07 -3.16 -6.86
N PRO A 426 0.22 -2.21 -7.79
CA PRO A 426 -0.70 -2.06 -8.92
C PRO A 426 -0.26 -2.96 -10.08
N TYR A 427 -1.20 -3.77 -10.57
CA TYR A 427 -1.09 -4.56 -11.79
C TYR A 427 -2.12 -4.09 -12.83
N ALA A 428 -1.96 -4.53 -14.07
CA ALA A 428 -2.81 -4.15 -15.18
C ALA A 428 -4.30 -4.44 -14.92
N LEU A 429 -4.64 -5.55 -14.28
CA LEU A 429 -6.05 -5.92 -14.04
C LEU A 429 -6.57 -5.53 -12.66
N ASP A 430 -5.69 -5.36 -11.67
CA ASP A 430 -6.09 -5.08 -10.29
C ASP A 430 -4.97 -4.46 -9.47
N VAL A 431 -5.31 -3.91 -8.31
CA VAL A 431 -4.34 -3.53 -7.26
C VAL A 431 -4.43 -4.58 -6.16
N LEU A 432 -3.28 -5.09 -5.74
CA LEU A 432 -3.18 -6.00 -4.61
C LEU A 432 -2.77 -5.25 -3.36
N ALA A 433 -3.35 -5.63 -2.22
CA ALA A 433 -2.99 -5.17 -0.90
C ALA A 433 -2.67 -6.37 -0.02
N CYS A 434 -1.54 -6.32 0.67
CA CYS A 434 -1.07 -7.39 1.52
C CYS A 434 -0.67 -6.81 2.87
N ARG A 435 -1.23 -7.32 3.96
CA ARG A 435 -0.83 -6.88 5.30
C ARG A 435 0.61 -7.31 5.57
N LEU A 436 1.44 -6.39 6.04
CA LEU A 436 2.81 -6.68 6.46
C LEU A 436 2.86 -6.97 7.96
N PRO A 437 3.74 -7.88 8.43
CA PRO A 437 3.91 -8.14 9.87
C PRO A 437 4.45 -6.94 10.64
N ARG A 438 5.25 -6.09 9.99
CA ARG A 438 5.81 -4.84 10.52
C ARG A 438 6.17 -3.87 9.40
N LEU A 439 6.31 -2.59 9.72
CA LEU A 439 6.58 -1.52 8.74
C LEU A 439 7.84 -1.79 7.91
N ASN A 440 8.92 -2.23 8.57
CA ASN A 440 10.22 -2.48 7.95
C ASN A 440 10.39 -3.96 7.57
N TRP A 441 9.33 -4.62 7.10
CA TRP A 441 9.45 -5.99 6.61
C TRP A 441 10.35 -6.02 5.36
N PRO A 442 11.44 -6.81 5.35
CA PRO A 442 12.29 -6.92 4.17
C PRO A 442 11.49 -7.57 3.03
N LEU A 443 11.30 -6.85 1.94
CA LEU A 443 10.42 -7.26 0.83
C LEU A 443 10.93 -8.51 0.10
N GLU A 444 12.20 -8.86 0.28
CA GLU A 444 12.83 -10.08 -0.23
C GLU A 444 12.51 -11.30 0.64
N GLN A 445 12.04 -11.10 1.88
CA GLN A 445 11.69 -12.18 2.79
C GLN A 445 10.26 -12.64 2.53
N GLN A 446 10.07 -13.97 2.48
CA GLN A 446 8.75 -14.57 2.34
C GLN A 446 7.81 -14.15 3.46
N LEU A 447 6.62 -13.70 3.07
CA LEU A 447 5.54 -13.41 4.02
C LEU A 447 4.99 -14.72 4.63
N PRO A 448 4.47 -14.68 5.87
CA PRO A 448 3.84 -15.84 6.51
C PRO A 448 2.77 -16.49 5.62
N ALA A 449 2.66 -17.81 5.64
CA ALA A 449 1.77 -18.58 4.76
C ALA A 449 0.29 -18.17 4.85
N GLU A 450 -0.15 -17.62 5.99
CA GLU A 450 -1.52 -17.17 6.23
C GLU A 450 -1.77 -15.69 5.91
N THR A 451 -0.84 -15.05 5.19
CA THR A 451 -0.97 -13.63 4.88
C THR A 451 -2.07 -13.40 3.85
N THR A 452 -3.13 -12.72 4.28
CA THR A 452 -4.26 -12.34 3.44
C THR A 452 -3.83 -11.32 2.38
N VAL A 453 -4.15 -11.61 1.12
CA VAL A 453 -4.05 -10.68 0.00
C VAL A 453 -5.47 -10.23 -0.35
N SER A 454 -5.70 -8.92 -0.37
CA SER A 454 -6.95 -8.29 -0.81
C SER A 454 -6.77 -7.69 -2.19
N ALA A 455 -7.76 -7.88 -3.05
CA ALA A 455 -7.81 -7.30 -4.39
C ALA A 455 -8.86 -6.18 -4.44
N LEU A 456 -8.63 -5.13 -5.24
CA LEU A 456 -9.56 -3.99 -5.33
C LEU A 456 -10.88 -4.40 -6.00
N SER A 457 -10.84 -5.39 -6.89
CA SER A 457 -12.03 -5.85 -7.62
C SER A 457 -12.92 -6.81 -6.82
N GLU A 458 -12.38 -7.57 -5.87
CA GLU A 458 -13.06 -8.68 -5.20
C GLU A 458 -13.83 -8.29 -3.93
N ALA A 459 -13.99 -6.98 -3.69
CA ALA A 459 -14.20 -6.40 -2.37
C ALA A 459 -13.05 -6.77 -1.42
N LEU A 460 -12.63 -5.81 -0.59
CA LEU A 460 -11.50 -6.04 0.31
C LEU A 460 -11.90 -7.14 1.29
N VAL A 461 -11.04 -8.16 1.44
CA VAL A 461 -11.19 -9.12 2.54
C VAL A 461 -11.24 -8.29 3.82
N THR A 462 -12.18 -8.61 4.72
CA THR A 462 -12.42 -7.84 5.94
C THR A 462 -11.09 -7.47 6.58
N LEU A 463 -10.78 -6.17 6.63
CA LEU A 463 -9.58 -5.67 7.31
C LEU A 463 -9.71 -6.06 8.77
N GLY A 464 -9.01 -7.11 9.16
CA GLY A 464 -9.11 -7.71 10.50
C GLY A 464 -9.65 -9.13 10.56
N ALA A 465 -10.01 -9.81 9.46
CA ALA A 465 -10.30 -11.24 9.48
C ALA A 465 -9.07 -12.05 9.00
N PRO A 466 -8.43 -12.89 9.84
CA PRO A 466 -7.80 -14.09 9.31
C PRO A 466 -8.87 -14.87 8.53
N ALA A 467 -8.49 -15.49 7.41
CA ALA A 467 -9.34 -16.46 6.75
C ALA A 467 -9.77 -17.50 7.80
N SER A 468 -11.02 -17.43 8.26
CA SER A 468 -11.69 -18.36 9.18
C SER A 468 -10.80 -19.07 10.22
N LEU A 469 -10.72 -18.54 11.44
CA LEU A 469 -10.44 -19.34 12.64
C LEU A 469 -11.46 -19.00 13.73
N GLY A 470 -12.62 -19.67 13.69
CA GLY A 470 -13.53 -19.92 14.82
C GLY A 470 -14.09 -18.74 15.64
N PRO A 471 -15.27 -18.90 16.29
CA PRO A 471 -15.89 -17.83 17.07
C PRO A 471 -15.14 -17.61 18.39
N GLY A 472 -14.37 -16.52 18.51
CA GLY A 472 -13.66 -16.22 19.75
C GLY A 472 -12.77 -14.97 19.72
N ALA A 473 -13.14 -13.92 18.98
CA ALA A 473 -12.47 -12.62 19.09
C ALA A 473 -13.12 -11.80 20.20
N LEU A 474 -12.47 -11.64 21.36
CA LEU A 474 -12.82 -10.58 22.31
C LEU A 474 -11.58 -10.08 23.11
N LEU A 475 -11.25 -8.79 22.86
CA LEU A 475 -10.66 -7.78 23.76
C LEU A 475 -9.16 -7.97 24.14
N GLY A 476 -8.24 -7.01 24.03
CA GLY A 476 -8.20 -5.58 23.68
C GLY A 476 -6.76 -5.05 23.89
N ALA A 477 -6.46 -3.79 23.55
CA ALA A 477 -5.19 -3.10 23.87
C ALA A 477 -5.46 -1.97 24.91
N PRO A 478 -4.49 -1.30 25.59
CA PRO A 478 -3.03 -1.32 25.37
C PRO A 478 -2.14 -1.39 26.66
N GLY A 479 -0.89 -1.85 26.50
CA GLY A 479 0.18 -1.68 27.50
C GLY A 479 0.88 -2.97 27.91
N THR A 480 1.79 -3.44 27.04
CA THR A 480 2.84 -4.45 27.30
C THR A 480 2.41 -5.76 27.98
N SER A 481 1.82 -6.65 27.20
CA SER A 481 2.30 -8.04 26.97
C SER A 481 1.23 -8.75 26.12
N THR A 482 1.63 -9.24 24.94
CA THR A 482 0.74 -10.03 24.09
C THR A 482 0.55 -11.39 24.73
N LEU A 483 -0.70 -11.76 25.00
CA LEU A 483 -1.07 -13.11 25.43
C LEU A 483 -1.31 -13.96 24.18
N LEU A 484 -0.45 -14.93 23.93
CA LEU A 484 -0.67 -15.97 22.93
C LEU A 484 -1.37 -17.15 23.60
N ASP A 485 -2.64 -17.36 23.28
CA ASP A 485 -3.38 -18.50 23.82
C ASP A 485 -3.15 -19.75 22.96
N LEU A 486 -2.33 -20.66 23.47
CA LEU A 486 -2.01 -21.94 22.85
C LEU A 486 -2.88 -23.08 23.40
N SER A 487 -3.92 -22.79 24.20
CA SER A 487 -4.82 -23.81 24.78
C SER A 487 -5.79 -24.39 23.73
N LEU A 488 -5.25 -25.08 22.75
CA LEU A 488 -6.02 -25.83 21.76
C LEU A 488 -6.04 -27.29 22.19
N TYR A 489 -7.25 -27.79 22.47
CA TYR A 489 -7.59 -29.17 22.84
C TYR A 489 -7.21 -29.61 24.26
N ALA A 490 -8.09 -29.32 25.22
CA ALA A 490 -8.28 -30.22 26.35
C ALA A 490 -9.46 -31.16 26.00
N PRO A 491 -9.29 -32.50 26.01
CA PRO A 491 -10.41 -33.41 25.83
C PRO A 491 -11.44 -33.14 26.93
N ALA A 492 -12.72 -33.09 26.56
CA ALA A 492 -13.84 -32.85 27.47
C ALA A 492 -13.95 -33.99 28.51
N ARG A 493 -13.09 -33.99 29.51
CA ARG A 493 -13.35 -34.67 30.77
C ARG A 493 -14.36 -33.81 31.52
N ARG A 494 -15.43 -34.44 32.01
CA ARG A 494 -16.42 -33.78 32.89
C ARG A 494 -15.66 -33.12 34.04
N ILE A 495 -15.49 -31.81 33.96
CA ILE A 495 -15.05 -30.98 35.07
C ILE A 495 -16.17 -31.11 36.10
N ARG A 496 -15.95 -31.90 37.16
CA ARG A 496 -16.79 -31.79 38.36
C ARG A 496 -16.70 -30.33 38.80
N ALA A 497 -17.81 -29.75 39.23
CA ALA A 497 -17.88 -28.39 39.74
C ALA A 497 -17.00 -28.26 41.00
N SER A 498 -15.69 -28.14 40.79
CA SER A 498 -14.71 -27.84 41.81
C SER A 498 -14.67 -26.33 42.00
N PRO A 499 -14.43 -25.84 43.23
CA PRO A 499 -14.24 -24.41 43.45
C PRO A 499 -13.02 -23.93 42.63
N GLY A 500 -13.14 -22.79 41.95
CA GLY A 500 -12.09 -22.25 41.08
C GLY A 500 -10.74 -22.06 41.79
N PRO A 501 -9.64 -21.86 41.05
CA PRO A 501 -8.31 -21.70 41.65
C PRO A 501 -8.29 -20.51 42.62
N ASP A 502 -7.56 -20.66 43.72
CA ASP A 502 -7.46 -19.65 44.78
C ASP A 502 -6.01 -19.35 45.22
N THR A 503 -5.02 -19.92 44.52
CA THR A 503 -3.58 -19.69 44.70
C THR A 503 -2.92 -19.42 43.35
N LEU A 504 -1.93 -18.51 43.32
CA LEU A 504 -1.05 -18.30 42.16
C LEU A 504 0.39 -18.69 42.54
N LEU A 505 1.00 -19.52 41.70
CA LEU A 505 2.35 -20.03 41.88
C LEU A 505 3.25 -19.54 40.74
N ILE A 506 4.40 -18.97 41.08
CA ILE A 506 5.40 -18.51 40.12
C ILE A 506 6.65 -19.38 40.27
N CYS A 507 7.08 -20.04 39.19
CA CYS A 507 8.25 -20.92 39.21
C CYS A 507 9.24 -20.59 38.11
N ASP A 508 10.50 -20.91 38.35
CA ASP A 508 11.56 -20.74 37.35
C ASP A 508 11.46 -21.84 36.28
N ALA A 509 11.72 -21.48 35.03
CA ALA A 509 11.79 -22.40 33.90
C ALA A 509 13.12 -22.27 33.15
N PRO A 510 13.76 -23.39 32.74
CA PRO A 510 14.90 -23.32 31.85
C PRO A 510 14.46 -22.69 30.50
N GLY A 511 15.32 -21.86 29.91
CA GLY A 511 15.10 -21.21 28.61
C GLY A 511 14.72 -22.17 27.48
N PRO A 512 14.31 -21.68 26.28
CA PRO A 512 13.75 -22.48 25.18
C PRO A 512 14.77 -23.42 24.49
N ALA A 513 15.86 -23.78 25.18
CA ALA A 513 16.81 -24.78 24.75
C ALA A 513 16.25 -26.22 24.78
N ALA A 514 15.01 -26.43 25.23
CA ALA A 514 14.34 -27.72 25.24
C ALA A 514 13.10 -27.71 24.33
N ALA A 515 12.95 -28.82 23.60
CA ALA A 515 11.90 -29.15 22.65
C ALA A 515 10.47 -28.85 23.16
N ASP A 516 9.59 -28.45 22.25
CA ASP A 516 8.13 -28.42 22.41
C ASP A 516 7.64 -27.96 23.80
N LEU A 517 7.46 -26.63 23.97
CA LEU A 517 6.91 -25.99 25.16
C LEU A 517 5.65 -26.68 25.72
N ARG A 518 4.86 -27.37 24.88
CA ARG A 518 3.66 -28.10 25.33
C ARG A 518 4.00 -29.35 26.14
N TYR A 519 5.03 -30.08 25.74
CA TYR A 519 5.44 -31.32 26.40
C TYR A 519 5.98 -31.04 27.81
N GLU A 520 6.90 -30.07 27.93
CA GLU A 520 7.46 -29.63 29.21
C GLU A 520 6.38 -29.01 30.12
N ALA A 521 5.49 -28.19 29.55
CA ALA A 521 4.39 -27.57 30.29
C ALA A 521 3.35 -28.58 30.77
N ASP A 522 3.12 -29.68 30.06
CA ASP A 522 2.21 -30.73 30.53
C ASP A 522 2.82 -31.51 31.70
N ALA A 523 4.11 -31.85 31.61
CA ALA A 523 4.86 -32.52 32.68
C ALA A 523 4.94 -31.66 33.96
N ALA A 524 5.27 -30.37 33.81
CA ALA A 524 5.40 -29.41 34.90
C ALA A 524 4.09 -28.68 35.27
N ARG A 525 3.02 -28.96 34.53
CA ARG A 525 1.64 -28.45 34.72
C ARG A 525 1.52 -26.92 34.70
N TRP A 526 2.22 -26.26 33.78
CA TRP A 526 2.16 -24.82 33.61
C TRP A 526 0.85 -24.37 32.97
N HIS A 527 0.27 -23.29 33.50
CA HIS A 527 -0.86 -22.60 32.88
C HIS A 527 -0.38 -21.48 31.98
N TYR A 528 0.66 -20.79 32.40
CA TYR A 528 1.27 -19.70 31.66
C TYR A 528 2.78 -19.83 31.62
N TYR A 529 3.39 -19.38 30.52
CA TYR A 529 4.83 -19.25 30.37
C TYR A 529 5.17 -17.82 29.95
N VAL A 530 6.12 -17.18 30.63
CA VAL A 530 6.57 -15.81 30.37
C VAL A 530 8.00 -15.83 29.85
N GLU A 531 8.14 -15.58 28.55
CA GLU A 531 9.41 -15.56 27.84
C GLU A 531 10.24 -14.32 28.16
N THR A 532 11.57 -14.40 27.97
CA THR A 532 12.54 -13.33 28.22
C THR A 532 12.17 -11.99 27.54
N GLY A 533 11.49 -12.02 26.40
CA GLY A 533 11.01 -10.85 25.65
C GLY A 533 9.73 -10.18 26.18
N GLY A 534 9.07 -10.75 27.20
CA GLY A 534 7.81 -10.26 27.75
C GLY A 534 6.54 -10.74 27.03
N MET A 535 6.67 -11.78 26.19
CA MET A 535 5.54 -12.52 25.61
C MET A 535 4.98 -13.47 26.66
N ILE A 536 3.65 -13.59 26.73
CA ILE A 536 2.98 -14.52 27.64
C ILE A 536 2.28 -15.57 26.79
N TYR A 537 2.54 -16.84 27.09
CA TYR A 537 1.87 -17.97 26.46
C TYR A 537 0.89 -18.56 27.47
N ARG A 538 -0.39 -18.66 27.12
CA ARG A 538 -1.35 -19.47 27.89
C ARG A 538 -1.31 -20.88 27.33
N LEU A 539 -0.87 -21.81 28.16
CA LEU A 539 -0.64 -23.20 27.78
C LEU A 539 -1.81 -24.08 28.22
N ARG A 540 -2.50 -23.70 29.30
CA ARG A 540 -3.62 -24.43 29.87
C ARG A 540 -4.63 -23.47 30.50
N ASP A 541 -5.91 -23.84 30.41
CA ASP A 541 -6.99 -23.10 31.05
C ASP A 541 -6.96 -23.24 32.58
N GLU A 542 -7.21 -22.14 33.29
CA GLU A 542 -7.10 -22.02 34.75
C GLU A 542 -8.14 -22.90 35.49
N ARG A 543 -9.18 -23.36 34.78
CA ARG A 543 -10.17 -24.32 35.28
C ARG A 543 -9.59 -25.72 35.50
N TYR A 544 -8.47 -26.04 34.87
CA TYR A 544 -7.72 -27.27 35.11
C TYR A 544 -6.68 -27.04 36.21
N ALA A 545 -7.13 -26.97 37.47
CA ALA A 545 -6.22 -26.83 38.60
C ALA A 545 -5.25 -28.02 38.68
N ALA A 546 -3.96 -27.74 38.92
CA ALA A 546 -2.93 -28.76 39.01
C ALA A 546 -2.92 -29.40 40.41
N ALA A 547 -2.85 -30.73 40.49
CA ALA A 547 -2.25 -31.39 41.65
C ALA A 547 -0.73 -31.20 41.57
N ALA A 548 -0.09 -30.68 42.61
CA ALA A 548 1.36 -30.44 42.63
C ALA A 548 2.15 -31.77 42.60
N ALA A 549 3.39 -31.71 42.10
CA ALA A 549 4.38 -32.78 42.23
C ALA A 549 4.64 -33.12 43.73
N PRO A 550 5.18 -34.32 44.05
CA PRO A 550 5.20 -34.82 45.43
C PRO A 550 6.07 -33.94 46.35
N GLY A 551 5.47 -33.40 47.41
CA GLY A 551 6.21 -32.75 48.51
C GLY A 551 5.71 -31.38 48.95
N ALA A 552 4.77 -30.75 48.24
CA ALA A 552 4.14 -29.51 48.68
C ALA A 552 2.66 -29.75 49.01
N ASP A 553 2.30 -29.66 50.29
CA ASP A 553 0.93 -29.69 50.81
C ASP A 553 0.16 -28.37 50.52
N LEU A 554 0.39 -27.80 49.33
CA LEU A 554 -0.22 -26.57 48.85
C LEU A 554 -1.30 -26.96 47.82
N ALA A 555 -2.44 -27.36 48.38
CA ALA A 555 -3.80 -27.39 47.85
C ALA A 555 -3.99 -27.39 46.32
N GLU A 556 -4.75 -28.36 45.83
CA GLU A 556 -5.18 -28.73 44.46
C GLU A 556 -5.86 -27.62 43.61
N ARG A 557 -5.63 -26.34 43.88
CA ARG A 557 -6.35 -25.16 43.37
C ARG A 557 -5.40 -24.02 42.96
N ALA A 558 -4.24 -24.36 42.41
CA ALA A 558 -3.24 -23.39 41.98
C ALA A 558 -3.19 -23.18 40.45
N VAL A 559 -2.95 -21.93 40.04
CA VAL A 559 -2.50 -21.55 38.69
C VAL A 559 -0.98 -21.39 38.71
N VAL A 560 -0.28 -22.01 37.76
CA VAL A 560 1.19 -22.03 37.70
C VAL A 560 1.68 -21.16 36.55
N VAL A 561 2.53 -20.18 36.86
CA VAL A 561 3.19 -19.26 35.93
C VAL A 561 4.68 -19.57 35.91
N ALA A 562 5.15 -20.11 34.78
CA ALA A 562 6.56 -20.37 34.54
C ALA A 562 7.26 -19.12 33.99
N VAL A 563 8.43 -18.77 34.54
CA VAL A 563 9.22 -17.62 34.12
C VAL A 563 10.56 -18.10 33.58
N GLU A 564 10.79 -17.81 32.30
CA GLU A 564 12.02 -18.19 31.61
C GLU A 564 13.26 -17.57 32.27
N GLY A 565 14.25 -18.41 32.60
CA GLY A 565 15.49 -17.98 33.27
C GLY A 565 15.31 -17.63 34.75
N GLY A 566 14.07 -17.52 35.22
CA GLY A 566 13.67 -17.28 36.59
C GLY A 566 13.25 -15.85 36.92
N ALA A 567 12.39 -15.69 37.93
CA ALA A 567 11.84 -14.38 38.27
C ALA A 567 12.90 -13.40 38.83
N ALA A 568 13.92 -13.93 39.51
CA ALA A 568 15.00 -13.13 40.11
C ALA A 568 15.96 -12.53 39.07
N SER A 569 16.11 -13.19 37.92
CA SER A 569 17.02 -12.81 36.82
C SER A 569 16.30 -12.08 35.68
N ALA A 570 14.97 -11.94 35.76
CA ALA A 570 14.12 -11.42 34.69
C ALA A 570 14.48 -9.99 34.23
N GLY A 571 14.45 -9.75 32.91
CA GLY A 571 14.67 -8.43 32.31
C GLY A 571 13.52 -7.42 32.53
N LEU A 572 13.69 -6.16 32.11
CA LEU A 572 12.68 -5.10 32.29
C LEU A 572 11.31 -5.47 31.68
N MET A 573 11.29 -5.97 30.45
CA MET A 573 10.07 -6.34 29.72
C MET A 573 9.39 -7.59 30.31
N GLN A 574 10.18 -8.61 30.64
CA GLN A 574 9.69 -9.83 31.28
C GLN A 574 9.10 -9.56 32.67
N ARG A 575 9.71 -8.66 33.46
CA ARG A 575 9.15 -8.21 34.75
C ARG A 575 7.84 -7.44 34.58
N ALA A 576 7.74 -6.57 33.58
CA ALA A 576 6.51 -5.85 33.30
C ALA A 576 5.36 -6.80 32.91
N ALA A 577 5.64 -7.77 32.03
CA ALA A 577 4.70 -8.80 31.62
C ALA A 577 4.25 -9.69 32.79
N LEU A 578 5.19 -10.13 33.64
CA LEU A 578 4.89 -10.92 34.83
C LEU A 578 4.01 -10.16 35.82
N VAL A 579 4.31 -8.88 36.09
CA VAL A 579 3.51 -8.03 36.98
C VAL A 579 2.10 -7.84 36.42
N TRP A 580 1.98 -7.60 35.12
CA TRP A 580 0.68 -7.48 34.46
C TRP A 580 -0.13 -8.78 34.57
N LEU A 581 0.49 -9.93 34.27
CA LEU A 581 -0.16 -11.25 34.32
C LEU A 581 -0.63 -11.58 35.74
N VAL A 582 0.24 -11.41 36.74
CA VAL A 582 -0.09 -11.66 38.15
C VAL A 582 -1.26 -10.78 38.60
N ARG A 583 -1.27 -9.50 38.24
CA ARG A 583 -2.37 -8.58 38.57
C ARG A 583 -3.68 -9.00 37.90
N THR A 584 -3.61 -9.36 36.62
CA THR A 584 -4.76 -9.77 35.83
C THR A 584 -5.37 -11.05 36.38
N LEU A 585 -4.55 -12.08 36.66
CA LEU A 585 -5.00 -13.34 37.24
C LEU A 585 -5.52 -13.17 38.67
N SER A 586 -4.82 -12.43 39.52
CA SER A 586 -5.26 -12.22 40.91
C SER A 586 -6.59 -11.49 40.98
N THR A 587 -6.81 -10.51 40.10
CA THR A 587 -8.08 -9.77 40.02
C THR A 587 -9.19 -10.65 39.44
N GLY A 588 -8.92 -11.32 38.31
CA GLY A 588 -9.92 -12.13 37.60
C GLY A 588 -10.37 -13.37 38.37
N LEU A 589 -9.44 -14.02 39.07
CA LEU A 589 -9.68 -15.23 39.87
C LEU A 589 -9.95 -14.93 41.35
N ARG A 590 -9.91 -13.66 41.76
CA ARG A 590 -10.08 -13.21 43.15
C ARG A 590 -9.09 -13.86 44.13
N ILE A 591 -7.84 -14.03 43.70
CA ILE A 591 -6.76 -14.57 44.53
C ILE A 591 -6.24 -13.44 45.43
N ALA A 592 -6.26 -13.68 46.74
CA ALA A 592 -5.74 -12.71 47.71
C ALA A 592 -4.22 -12.55 47.57
N PRO A 593 -3.64 -11.36 47.75
CA PRO A 593 -2.19 -11.13 47.60
C PRO A 593 -1.31 -12.07 48.44
N GLN A 594 -1.79 -12.50 49.61
CA GLN A 594 -1.08 -13.43 50.50
C GLN A 594 -1.01 -14.87 49.96
N ARG A 595 -1.74 -15.16 48.87
CA ARG A 595 -1.81 -16.47 48.19
C ARG A 595 -1.09 -16.47 46.84
N VAL A 596 -0.21 -15.49 46.62
CA VAL A 596 0.73 -15.46 45.49
C VAL A 596 2.10 -15.87 46.03
N HIS A 597 2.63 -17.00 45.57
CA HIS A 597 3.91 -17.53 46.04
C HIS A 597 4.88 -17.72 44.87
N ALA A 598 6.15 -17.36 45.08
CA ALA A 598 7.24 -17.67 44.17
C ALA A 598 8.13 -18.76 44.77
N PHE A 599 8.53 -19.75 43.97
CA PHE A 599 9.47 -20.79 44.39
C PHE A 599 10.46 -21.11 43.27
N SER A 600 11.72 -21.36 43.64
CA SER A 600 12.69 -22.01 42.77
C SER A 600 12.66 -23.51 43.06
N PRO A 601 12.24 -24.37 42.12
CA PRO A 601 12.33 -25.81 42.34
C PRO A 601 13.79 -26.23 42.47
N ALA A 602 14.09 -27.11 43.43
CA ALA A 602 15.40 -27.76 43.46
C ALA A 602 15.58 -28.59 42.17
N PRO A 603 16.76 -28.57 41.53
CA PRO A 603 16.98 -29.24 40.26
C PRO A 603 16.66 -30.74 40.37
N VAL A 604 15.80 -31.22 39.49
CA VAL A 604 15.47 -32.65 39.35
C VAL A 604 16.73 -33.38 38.84
N PRO A 605 17.24 -34.42 39.51
CA PRO A 605 18.36 -35.20 39.00
C PRO A 605 17.93 -35.86 37.68
N LEU A 606 18.66 -35.56 36.60
CA LEU A 606 18.56 -36.28 35.33
C LEU A 606 19.09 -37.69 35.54
N ASP A 607 18.25 -38.60 35.99
CA ASP A 607 18.59 -40.01 36.01
C ASP A 607 17.38 -40.88 35.66
N ARG A 608 17.25 -41.15 34.35
CA ARG A 608 16.71 -42.39 33.78
C ARG A 608 17.34 -42.61 32.41
N GLN A 609 18.57 -43.12 32.41
CA GLN A 609 18.92 -44.11 31.40
C GLN A 609 18.11 -45.37 31.66
N GLU A 610 17.58 -45.95 30.58
CA GLU A 610 17.64 -47.38 30.20
C GLU A 610 16.36 -47.91 29.53
N PRO A 611 16.44 -48.97 28.69
CA PRO A 611 17.64 -49.77 28.38
C PRO A 611 17.98 -49.86 26.88
N ALA A 612 19.28 -50.08 26.65
CA ALA A 612 19.82 -50.62 25.43
C ALA A 612 19.20 -52.00 25.13
N LEU A 613 18.65 -52.16 23.92
CA LEU A 613 18.40 -53.48 23.37
C LEU A 613 19.74 -54.12 23.01
N ILE A 614 20.11 -55.07 23.84
CA ILE A 614 21.17 -56.06 23.61
C ILE A 614 20.82 -56.82 22.33
N ALA A 615 21.73 -56.80 21.36
CA ALA A 615 21.86 -57.84 20.35
C ALA A 615 23.35 -58.14 20.18
N GLU A 616 23.89 -58.93 21.12
CA GLU A 616 25.13 -59.65 20.87
C GLU A 616 24.84 -60.88 20.00
N GLY A 617 25.65 -61.04 18.96
CA GLY A 617 26.33 -62.30 18.64
C GLY A 617 25.47 -63.49 18.23
N GLY A 618 25.34 -63.68 16.92
CA GLY A 618 24.95 -64.95 16.31
C GLY A 618 25.57 -65.07 14.92
N ASP A 619 26.87 -65.31 14.88
CA ASP A 619 27.55 -65.88 13.71
C ASP A 619 27.06 -67.33 13.56
N ASN A 620 26.61 -67.72 12.36
CA ASN A 620 26.71 -69.06 11.78
C ASN A 620 25.82 -69.20 10.53
N ASP A 621 26.51 -69.20 9.39
CA ASP A 621 26.57 -70.32 8.45
C ASP A 621 25.46 -70.57 7.40
N HIS A 622 25.99 -70.86 6.20
CA HIS A 622 25.43 -71.59 5.06
C HIS A 622 24.50 -70.88 4.05
N GLY A 623 24.98 -70.79 2.80
CA GLY A 623 24.14 -70.85 1.59
C GLY A 623 24.54 -69.91 0.48
#